data_AF-A0A960R3F5-F1
#
_entry.id   AF-A0A960R3F5-F1
#
_cell.length_a   1.000
_cell.length_b   1.000
_cell.length_c   1.000
_cell.angle_alpha   90.00
_cell.angle_beta   90.00
_cell.angle_gamma   90.00
#
_symmetry.space_group_name_H-M   'P 1'
#
loop_
_entity.id
_entity.type
_entity.pdbx_description
1 polymer ?
#
loop_
_entity_poly.entity_id
_entity_poly.type
_entity_poly.pdbx_seq_one_letter_code
_entity_poly.pdbx_strand_id
1 'polypeptide(L)'
;MKITPLSTTLKSIQGSKSLVSGFSLVEVTLAIGITAVALVSLMGMLPKGLKTLQKAADQAVMGRINQQILGELQVTPWDSVGSGGSPLESFDGAVRIYDDQGIELPKTERGSFDHVYTAKISVPSKGNRLPKHAGGGGYSGVLVPGESNSGAGNGDYSRLAIVEITSNTDPNFLKSFDFDSLDYPMAVSVFRAVLVKMGQLEE
;
A
#
# COMPACT_ATOMS: atom_id res chain seq x y z
N MET A 1 -106.10 -15.74 -22.11
CA MET A 1 -104.89 -14.92 -21.96
C MET A 1 -103.80 -15.82 -21.39
N LYS A 2 -102.79 -16.15 -22.21
CA LYS A 2 -101.81 -17.22 -21.97
C LYS A 2 -100.59 -16.58 -21.28
N ILE A 3 -100.25 -17.03 -20.07
CA ILE A 3 -99.10 -16.50 -19.32
C ILE A 3 -98.00 -17.57 -19.37
N THR A 4 -96.96 -17.32 -20.16
CA THR A 4 -95.77 -18.16 -20.27
C THR A 4 -94.81 -17.84 -19.12
N PRO A 5 -94.22 -18.83 -18.43
CA PRO A 5 -93.20 -18.55 -17.43
C PRO A 5 -91.84 -18.27 -18.08
N LEU A 6 -91.18 -17.21 -17.62
CA LEU A 6 -89.80 -16.86 -17.95
C LEU A 6 -88.86 -17.90 -17.33
N SER A 7 -88.15 -18.67 -18.16
CA SER A 7 -87.05 -19.52 -17.72
C SER A 7 -85.77 -18.68 -17.64
N THR A 8 -85.38 -18.29 -16.42
CA THR A 8 -84.12 -17.60 -16.15
C THR A 8 -83.00 -18.63 -16.05
N THR A 9 -82.25 -18.80 -17.14
CA THR A 9 -81.05 -19.64 -17.21
C THR A 9 -79.93 -19.03 -16.35
N LEU A 10 -79.69 -19.60 -15.17
CA LEU A 10 -78.54 -19.24 -14.32
C LEU A 10 -77.25 -19.79 -14.95
N LYS A 11 -76.43 -18.89 -15.49
CA LYS A 11 -75.09 -19.18 -15.99
C LYS A 11 -74.16 -19.47 -14.82
N SER A 12 -73.80 -20.74 -14.65
CA SER A 12 -72.83 -21.22 -13.67
C SER A 12 -71.51 -20.45 -13.80
N ILE A 13 -71.14 -19.73 -12.73
CA ILE A 13 -69.81 -19.15 -12.56
C ILE A 13 -68.90 -20.31 -12.15
N GLN A 14 -68.25 -20.94 -13.14
CA GLN A 14 -67.17 -21.89 -12.89
C GLN A 14 -65.98 -21.13 -12.29
N GLY A 15 -65.78 -21.30 -10.98
CA GLY A 15 -64.61 -20.82 -10.27
C GLY A 15 -63.33 -21.47 -10.82
N SER A 16 -62.41 -20.65 -11.30
CA SER A 16 -61.03 -21.06 -11.59
C SER A 16 -60.37 -21.52 -10.29
N LYS A 17 -60.16 -22.84 -10.15
CA LYS A 17 -59.33 -23.37 -9.07
C LYS A 17 -57.90 -22.88 -9.30
N SER A 18 -57.46 -21.91 -8.50
CA SER A 18 -56.03 -21.62 -8.35
C SER A 18 -55.42 -22.86 -7.69
N LEU A 19 -54.77 -23.70 -8.51
CA LEU A 19 -53.94 -24.78 -8.01
C LEU A 19 -52.68 -24.12 -7.44
N VAL A 20 -52.69 -23.88 -6.13
CA VAL A 20 -51.48 -23.56 -5.39
C VAL A 20 -50.64 -24.83 -5.38
N SER A 21 -49.80 -24.99 -6.40
CA SER A 21 -48.82 -26.06 -6.49
C SER A 21 -47.67 -25.74 -5.55
N GLY A 22 -47.47 -26.56 -4.51
CA GLY A 22 -46.25 -26.53 -3.73
C GLY A 22 -45.06 -27.03 -4.55
N PHE A 23 -43.85 -26.55 -4.22
CA PHE A 23 -42.62 -27.06 -4.81
C PHE A 23 -42.41 -28.53 -4.39
N SER A 24 -41.91 -29.36 -5.31
CA SER A 24 -41.65 -30.75 -4.98
C SER A 24 -40.44 -30.88 -4.05
N LEU A 25 -40.40 -31.92 -3.23
CA LEU A 25 -39.29 -32.19 -2.30
C LEU A 25 -37.94 -32.24 -3.02
N VAL A 26 -37.88 -32.84 -4.21
CA VAL A 26 -36.65 -32.93 -5.01
C VAL A 26 -36.17 -31.56 -5.48
N GLU A 27 -37.10 -30.66 -5.80
CA GLU A 27 -36.81 -29.30 -6.28
C GLU A 27 -36.24 -28.43 -5.15
N VAL A 28 -36.85 -28.50 -3.96
CA VAL A 28 -36.35 -27.79 -2.76
C VAL A 28 -34.99 -28.34 -2.35
N THR A 29 -34.79 -29.66 -2.40
CA THR A 29 -33.51 -30.29 -2.03
C THR A 29 -32.40 -29.88 -3.01
N LEU A 30 -32.70 -29.84 -4.31
CA LEU A 30 -31.76 -29.35 -5.33
C LEU A 30 -31.42 -27.87 -5.11
N ALA A 31 -32.43 -27.05 -4.82
CA ALA A 31 -32.24 -25.62 -4.55
C ALA A 31 -31.35 -25.38 -3.32
N ILE A 32 -31.56 -26.12 -2.24
CA ILE A 32 -30.73 -26.06 -1.03
C ILE A 32 -29.31 -26.53 -1.34
N GLY A 33 -29.14 -27.60 -2.13
CA GLY A 33 -27.82 -28.10 -2.53
C GLY A 33 -27.01 -27.05 -3.30
N ILE A 34 -27.62 -26.40 -4.30
CA ILE A 34 -26.97 -25.33 -5.08
C ILE A 34 -26.66 -24.12 -4.18
N THR A 35 -27.61 -23.74 -3.33
CA THR A 35 -27.44 -22.60 -2.41
C THR A 35 -26.29 -22.84 -1.42
N ALA A 36 -26.18 -24.04 -0.86
CA ALA A 36 -25.10 -24.40 0.05
C ALA A 36 -23.72 -24.28 -0.63
N VAL A 37 -23.58 -24.78 -1.85
CA VAL A 37 -22.33 -24.66 -2.62
C VAL A 37 -21.97 -23.20 -2.90
N ALA A 38 -22.95 -22.37 -3.28
CA ALA A 38 -22.74 -20.94 -3.50
C ALA A 38 -22.31 -20.20 -2.22
N LEU A 39 -22.96 -20.48 -1.08
CA LEU A 39 -22.62 -19.85 0.20
C LEU A 39 -21.23 -20.24 0.71
N VAL A 40 -20.85 -21.52 0.57
CA VAL A 40 -19.49 -21.98 0.92
C VAL A 40 -18.44 -21.30 0.05
N SER A 41 -18.73 -21.13 -1.25
CA SER A 41 -17.84 -20.44 -2.17
C SER A 41 -17.64 -18.97 -1.79
N LEU A 42 -18.72 -18.26 -1.42
CA LEU A 42 -18.66 -16.88 -0.92
C LEU A 42 -17.88 -16.76 0.38
N MET A 43 -18.13 -17.66 1.34
CA MET A 43 -17.39 -17.73 2.61
C MET A 43 -15.89 -17.93 2.38
N GLY A 44 -15.50 -18.75 1.40
CA GLY A 44 -14.10 -18.94 1.03
C GLY A 44 -13.43 -17.70 0.44
N MET A 45 -14.18 -16.79 -0.19
CA MET A 45 -13.65 -15.55 -0.76
C MET A 45 -13.47 -14.43 0.26
N LEU A 46 -14.24 -14.40 1.35
CA LEU A 46 -14.15 -13.38 2.39
C LEU A 46 -12.74 -13.16 2.98
N PRO A 47 -12.02 -14.19 3.46
CA PRO A 47 -10.69 -13.97 4.04
C PRO A 47 -9.69 -13.45 3.01
N LYS A 48 -9.84 -13.84 1.74
CA LYS A 48 -8.99 -13.33 0.65
C LYS A 48 -9.27 -11.85 0.39
N GLY A 49 -10.55 -11.47 0.34
CA GLY A 49 -10.95 -10.07 0.21
C GLY A 49 -10.38 -9.20 1.33
N LEU A 50 -10.48 -9.65 2.58
CA LEU A 50 -9.92 -8.94 3.74
C LEU A 50 -8.40 -8.79 3.66
N LYS A 51 -7.66 -9.85 3.31
CA LYS A 51 -6.20 -9.76 3.13
C LYS A 51 -5.80 -8.79 2.02
N THR A 52 -6.57 -8.76 0.93
CA THR A 52 -6.34 -7.81 -0.16
C THR A 52 -6.61 -6.37 0.30
N LEU A 53 -7.67 -6.13 1.06
CA LEU A 53 -7.96 -4.81 1.62
C LEU A 53 -6.88 -4.35 2.61
N GLN A 54 -6.43 -5.23 3.49
CA GLN A 54 -5.34 -4.94 4.43
C GLN A 54 -4.07 -4.55 3.66
N LYS A 55 -3.67 -5.36 2.68
CA LYS A 55 -2.50 -5.06 1.85
C LYS A 55 -2.65 -3.73 1.10
N ALA A 56 -3.84 -3.42 0.59
CA ALA A 56 -4.10 -2.15 -0.07
C ALA A 56 -4.01 -0.97 0.90
N ALA A 57 -4.50 -1.12 2.13
CA ALA A 57 -4.35 -0.11 3.18
C ALA A 57 -2.87 0.12 3.53
N ASP A 58 -2.09 -0.95 3.73
CA ASP A 58 -0.65 -0.85 3.98
C ASP A 58 0.08 -0.12 2.85
N GLN A 59 -0.24 -0.46 1.59
CA GLN A 59 0.34 0.20 0.43
C GLN A 59 -0.04 1.69 0.34
N ALA A 60 -1.26 2.05 0.73
CA ALA A 60 -1.69 3.44 0.76
C ALA A 60 -0.92 4.25 1.82
N VAL A 61 -0.73 3.68 3.01
CA VAL A 61 0.04 4.33 4.09
C VAL A 61 1.51 4.46 3.71
N MET A 62 2.14 3.39 3.19
CA MET A 62 3.51 3.45 2.69
C MET A 62 3.68 4.49 1.57
N GLY A 63 2.71 4.59 0.66
CA GLY A 63 2.70 5.59 -0.40
C GLY A 63 2.65 7.03 0.15
N ARG A 64 1.81 7.27 1.17
CA ARG A 64 1.74 8.56 1.87
C ARG A 64 3.07 8.92 2.54
N ILE A 65 3.66 7.98 3.29
CA ILE A 65 4.97 8.18 3.95
C ILE A 65 6.04 8.54 2.91
N ASN A 66 6.09 7.80 1.80
CA ASN A 66 7.04 8.07 0.73
C ASN A 66 6.83 9.47 0.10
N GLN A 67 5.58 9.87 -0.15
CA GLN A 67 5.27 11.20 -0.68
C GLN A 67 5.68 12.32 0.29
N GLN A 68 5.45 12.13 1.58
CA GLN A 68 5.87 13.09 2.61
C GLN A 68 7.40 13.24 2.61
N ILE A 69 8.14 12.13 2.70
CA ILE A 69 9.61 12.13 2.70
C ILE A 69 10.14 12.76 1.42
N LEU A 70 9.60 12.39 0.26
CA LEU A 70 10.04 12.93 -1.02
C LEU A 70 9.76 14.44 -1.13
N GLY A 71 8.60 14.89 -0.64
CA GLY A 71 8.27 16.31 -0.59
C GLY A 71 9.26 17.10 0.27
N GLU A 72 9.62 16.58 1.44
CA GLU A 72 10.65 17.18 2.31
C GLU A 72 12.02 17.23 1.62
N LEU A 73 12.44 16.15 0.96
CA LEU A 73 13.70 16.11 0.22
C LEU A 73 13.73 17.11 -0.95
N GLN A 74 12.60 17.33 -1.63
CA GLN A 74 12.49 18.25 -2.76
C GLN A 74 12.56 19.73 -2.34
N VAL A 75 12.05 20.09 -1.17
CA VAL A 75 12.13 21.46 -0.65
C VAL A 75 13.44 21.75 0.09
N THR A 76 14.23 20.71 0.38
CA THR A 76 15.52 20.86 1.06
C THR A 76 16.54 21.52 0.11
N PRO A 77 17.26 22.56 0.55
CA PRO A 77 18.24 23.25 -0.30
C PRO A 77 19.33 22.31 -0.83
N TRP A 78 19.55 22.32 -2.15
CA TRP A 78 20.56 21.48 -2.81
C TRP A 78 21.99 21.84 -2.39
N ASP A 79 22.24 23.14 -2.27
CA ASP A 79 23.56 23.70 -2.00
C ASP A 79 23.77 23.90 -0.50
N SER A 80 25.02 23.83 -0.08
CA SER A 80 25.44 24.19 1.27
C SER A 80 25.14 25.65 1.56
N VAL A 81 24.38 25.92 2.63
CA VAL A 81 24.27 27.27 3.18
C VAL A 81 25.53 27.51 4.04
N GLY A 82 26.66 27.81 3.40
CA GLY A 82 27.96 28.05 4.06
C GLY A 82 29.04 27.01 3.73
N SER A 83 30.03 26.85 4.63
CA SER A 83 31.16 25.89 4.49
C SER A 83 30.86 24.47 4.99
N GLY A 84 29.68 24.23 5.54
CA GLY A 84 29.19 22.88 5.88
C GLY A 84 28.40 22.30 4.72
N GLY A 85 28.46 21.00 4.47
CA GLY A 85 27.87 20.32 3.31
C GLY A 85 26.38 20.58 3.03
N SER A 86 25.85 19.93 2.01
CA SER A 86 24.44 20.08 1.62
C SER A 86 23.51 19.60 2.75
N PRO A 87 22.44 20.33 3.11
CA PRO A 87 21.46 19.88 4.10
C PRO A 87 20.82 18.52 3.77
N LEU A 88 20.83 18.09 2.50
CA LEU A 88 20.40 16.75 2.08
C LEU A 88 21.21 15.63 2.73
N GLU A 89 22.47 15.89 3.10
CA GLU A 89 23.35 14.88 3.71
C GLU A 89 22.87 14.46 5.10
N SER A 90 22.10 15.31 5.79
CA SER A 90 21.51 14.96 7.09
C SER A 90 20.40 13.91 6.98
N PHE A 91 19.85 13.70 5.77
CA PHE A 91 18.84 12.68 5.51
C PHE A 91 19.47 11.32 5.20
N ASP A 92 20.77 11.26 4.90
CA ASP A 92 21.44 10.01 4.60
C ASP A 92 21.58 9.14 5.86
N GLY A 93 20.97 7.95 5.82
CA GLY A 93 20.88 7.05 6.98
C GLY A 93 19.84 7.47 8.02
N ALA A 94 19.02 8.50 7.74
CA ALA A 94 18.00 8.94 8.68
C ALA A 94 16.88 7.90 8.80
N VAL A 95 16.62 7.46 10.03
CA VAL A 95 15.52 6.55 10.36
C VAL A 95 14.39 7.34 11.02
N ARG A 96 13.18 7.19 10.47
CA ARG A 96 11.92 7.77 10.99
C ARG A 96 10.92 6.67 11.30
N ILE A 97 10.06 6.91 12.27
CA ILE A 97 9.04 5.97 12.71
C ILE A 97 7.66 6.58 12.52
N TYR A 98 6.67 5.76 12.21
CA TYR A 98 5.31 6.21 11.89
C TYR A 98 4.25 5.28 12.50
N ASP A 99 3.06 5.86 12.71
CA ASP A 99 1.85 5.15 13.14
C ASP A 99 1.09 4.46 11.99
N ASP A 100 -0.04 3.83 12.32
CA ASP A 100 -0.92 3.15 11.35
C ASP A 100 -1.59 4.09 10.33
N GLN A 101 -1.52 5.40 10.56
CA GLN A 101 -2.05 6.44 9.67
C GLN A 101 -0.95 7.10 8.81
N GLY A 102 0.32 6.75 9.05
CA GLY A 102 1.47 7.36 8.39
C GLY A 102 1.86 8.73 8.97
N ILE A 103 1.56 8.99 10.23
CA ILE A 103 2.00 10.17 10.98
C ILE A 103 3.34 9.86 11.64
N GLU A 104 4.30 10.79 11.54
CA GLU A 104 5.63 10.61 12.14
C GLU A 104 5.54 10.66 13.67
N LEU A 105 6.10 9.65 14.33
CA LEU A 105 6.21 9.55 15.78
C LEU A 105 7.62 9.97 16.24
N PRO A 106 7.76 10.51 17.46
CA PRO A 106 9.08 10.83 18.00
C PRO A 106 9.89 9.55 18.21
N LYS A 107 11.19 9.58 17.89
CA LYS A 107 12.09 8.41 17.96
C LYS A 107 12.10 7.66 19.30
N THR A 108 11.72 8.33 20.39
CA THR A 108 11.55 7.76 21.73
C THR A 108 10.47 6.69 21.80
N GLU A 109 9.51 6.71 20.89
CA GLU A 109 8.39 5.77 20.80
C GLU A 109 8.70 4.56 19.91
N ARG A 110 9.96 4.37 19.52
CA ARG A 110 10.35 3.20 18.73
C ARG A 110 10.04 1.90 19.46
N GLY A 111 9.13 1.13 18.86
CA GLY A 111 8.65 -0.14 19.42
C GLY A 111 7.60 0.05 20.53
N SER A 112 6.95 1.22 20.58
CA SER A 112 5.63 1.40 21.19
C SER A 112 4.56 0.66 20.39
N PHE A 113 3.38 0.47 20.96
CA PHE A 113 2.22 -0.11 20.25
C PHE A 113 1.77 0.75 19.06
N ASP A 114 1.98 2.06 19.15
CA ASP A 114 1.64 3.00 18.08
C ASP A 114 2.67 2.96 16.94
N HIS A 115 3.85 2.34 17.14
CA HIS A 115 4.86 2.21 16.10
C HIS A 115 4.54 1.04 15.16
N VAL A 116 4.18 1.34 13.92
CA VAL A 116 3.80 0.33 12.92
C VAL A 116 4.77 0.32 11.73
N TYR A 117 5.22 1.50 11.28
CA TYR A 117 6.12 1.60 10.14
C TYR A 117 7.43 2.27 10.53
N THR A 118 8.53 1.75 9.99
CA THR A 118 9.84 2.40 10.05
C THR A 118 10.29 2.72 8.63
N ALA A 119 10.75 3.95 8.39
CA ALA A 119 11.38 4.34 7.13
C ALA A 119 12.85 4.68 7.34
N LYS A 120 13.74 4.09 6.53
CA LYS A 120 15.14 4.52 6.39
C LYS A 120 15.28 5.30 5.10
N ILE A 121 15.88 6.48 5.20
CA ILE A 121 16.17 7.35 4.07
C ILE A 121 17.66 7.24 3.78
N SER A 122 18.02 7.07 2.51
CA SER A 122 19.40 7.08 2.04
C SER A 122 19.51 8.03 0.87
N VAL A 123 20.33 9.06 1.05
CA VAL A 123 20.61 10.10 0.05
C VAL A 123 22.12 10.23 0.01
N PRO A 124 22.81 9.30 -0.69
CA PRO A 124 24.27 9.30 -0.74
C PRO A 124 24.77 10.66 -1.23
N SER A 125 25.67 11.26 -0.45
CA SER A 125 26.45 12.41 -0.91
C SER A 125 27.50 11.99 -1.93
N LYS A 126 28.11 12.97 -2.59
CA LYS A 126 29.18 12.80 -3.58
C LYS A 126 30.30 11.93 -3.01
N GLY A 127 30.63 10.82 -3.67
CA GLY A 127 31.66 9.88 -3.22
C GLY A 127 31.22 8.88 -2.14
N ASN A 128 30.01 9.01 -1.59
CA ASN A 128 29.47 8.01 -0.67
C ASN A 128 28.93 6.80 -1.44
N ARG A 129 29.18 5.63 -0.87
CA ARG A 129 28.72 4.35 -1.41
C ARG A 129 27.22 4.24 -1.18
N LEU A 130 26.51 3.69 -2.16
CA LEU A 130 25.13 3.24 -1.96
C LEU A 130 25.06 2.27 -0.77
N PRO A 131 23.91 2.23 -0.05
CA PRO A 131 23.72 1.27 1.03
C PRO A 131 24.01 -0.15 0.54
N LYS A 132 24.63 -0.98 1.39
CA LYS A 132 25.10 -2.33 1.02
C LYS A 132 23.96 -3.18 0.46
N HIS A 133 22.76 -2.99 0.99
CA HIS A 133 21.52 -3.62 0.56
C HIS A 133 20.37 -2.61 0.61
N ALA A 134 19.36 -2.82 -0.23
CA ALA A 134 18.05 -2.18 -0.09
C ALA A 134 16.98 -3.12 -0.66
N GLY A 135 15.99 -3.46 0.16
CA GLY A 135 14.93 -4.41 -0.20
C GLY A 135 15.44 -5.81 -0.57
N GLY A 136 16.50 -6.27 0.10
CA GLY A 136 17.12 -7.58 -0.18
C GLY A 136 17.98 -7.67 -1.43
N GLY A 137 18.06 -6.62 -2.25
CA GLY A 137 19.02 -6.50 -3.34
C GLY A 137 20.30 -5.84 -2.86
N GLY A 138 21.45 -6.48 -3.10
CA GLY A 138 22.76 -5.90 -2.78
C GLY A 138 23.22 -4.87 -3.81
N TYR A 139 23.79 -3.77 -3.34
CA TYR A 139 24.44 -2.74 -4.18
C TYR A 139 25.94 -2.67 -3.90
N SER A 140 26.56 -3.81 -3.52
CA SER A 140 27.95 -3.93 -3.04
C SER A 140 28.92 -2.91 -3.66
N GLY A 141 29.06 -1.76 -3.00
CA GLY A 141 30.01 -0.71 -3.39
C GLY A 141 29.80 -0.06 -4.74
N VAL A 142 28.59 -0.09 -5.30
CA VAL A 142 28.29 0.71 -6.49
C VAL A 142 28.43 2.18 -6.12
N LEU A 143 29.46 2.81 -6.68
CA LEU A 143 29.64 4.25 -6.62
C LEU A 143 28.56 4.88 -7.47
N VAL A 144 27.92 5.92 -6.96
CA VAL A 144 27.03 6.75 -7.78
C VAL A 144 27.90 7.37 -8.90
N PRO A 145 27.54 7.21 -10.19
CA PRO A 145 28.33 7.76 -11.29
C PRO A 145 28.45 9.28 -11.14
N GLY A 146 29.68 9.82 -11.10
CA GLY A 146 29.89 11.26 -10.93
C GLY A 146 31.25 11.73 -10.41
N GLU A 147 32.21 10.83 -10.14
CA GLU A 147 33.55 11.25 -9.72
C GLU A 147 34.58 11.06 -10.84
N SER A 148 35.01 12.17 -11.43
CA SER A 148 36.39 12.32 -11.88
C SER A 148 37.09 13.12 -10.80
N ASN A 149 38.15 12.56 -10.20
CA ASN A 149 39.04 13.24 -9.26
C ASN A 149 39.86 14.31 -9.99
N SER A 150 39.23 15.42 -10.34
CA SER A 150 39.89 16.58 -10.91
C SER A 150 38.98 17.78 -10.73
N GLY A 151 39.50 18.81 -10.08
CA GLY A 151 38.77 20.06 -9.86
C GLY A 151 38.20 20.65 -11.15
N ALA A 152 37.20 21.50 -10.95
CA ALA A 152 36.46 22.30 -11.92
C ALA A 152 35.19 21.66 -12.50
N GLY A 153 34.07 22.35 -12.24
CA GLY A 153 32.96 22.42 -13.20
C GLY A 153 31.79 21.49 -12.95
N ASN A 154 30.80 22.00 -12.23
CA ASN A 154 29.40 22.05 -12.69
C ASN A 154 28.85 20.79 -13.41
N GLY A 155 28.20 19.87 -12.68
CA GLY A 155 27.54 18.74 -13.32
C GLY A 155 26.94 17.67 -12.40
N ASP A 156 26.37 18.05 -11.26
CA ASP A 156 25.68 17.07 -10.39
C ASP A 156 24.29 17.59 -9.99
N TYR A 157 23.44 17.69 -11.02
CA TYR A 157 22.07 18.19 -10.92
C TYR A 157 21.09 17.11 -10.49
N SER A 158 21.54 15.87 -10.24
CA SER A 158 20.67 14.76 -9.87
C SER A 158 21.26 13.91 -8.75
N ARG A 159 20.46 13.53 -7.76
CA ARG A 159 20.84 12.64 -6.66
C ARG A 159 19.81 11.54 -6.51
N LEU A 160 20.26 10.31 -6.31
CA LEU A 160 19.36 9.20 -6.02
C LEU A 160 18.94 9.26 -4.55
N ALA A 161 17.64 9.32 -4.28
CA ALA A 161 17.06 9.09 -2.98
C ALA A 161 16.47 7.67 -2.96
N ILE A 162 16.86 6.90 -1.96
CA ILE A 162 16.31 5.58 -1.68
C ILE A 162 15.57 5.67 -0.36
N VAL A 163 14.28 5.32 -0.36
CA VAL A 163 13.45 5.25 0.83
C VAL A 163 13.04 3.80 1.03
N GLU A 164 13.44 3.23 2.15
CA GLU A 164 13.12 1.86 2.53
C GLU A 164 12.09 1.90 3.65
N ILE A 165 10.93 1.29 3.44
CA ILE A 165 9.84 1.27 4.41
C ILE A 165 9.59 -0.18 4.82
N THR A 166 9.62 -0.45 6.12
CA THR A 166 9.18 -1.72 6.68
C THR A 166 7.92 -1.52 7.50
N SER A 167 7.04 -2.52 7.48
CA SER A 167 5.86 -2.60 8.32
C SER A 167 5.96 -3.86 9.15
N ASN A 168 5.92 -3.73 10.47
CA ASN A 168 5.72 -4.89 11.33
C ASN A 168 4.91 -4.46 12.55
N THR A 169 3.98 -5.28 12.99
CA THR A 169 3.17 -5.02 14.18
C THR A 169 3.85 -5.57 15.44
N ASP A 170 4.93 -6.36 15.32
CA ASP A 170 5.70 -6.85 16.46
C ASP A 170 6.69 -5.78 16.97
N PRO A 171 6.46 -5.21 18.17
CA PRO A 171 7.33 -4.18 18.73
C PRO A 171 8.74 -4.70 19.03
N ASN A 172 8.91 -6.01 19.26
CA ASN A 172 10.23 -6.59 19.50
C ASN A 172 11.03 -6.69 18.21
N PHE A 173 10.37 -7.05 17.11
CA PHE A 173 10.99 -7.03 15.78
C PHE A 173 11.48 -5.63 15.42
N LEU A 174 10.63 -4.60 15.57
CA LEU A 174 10.97 -3.22 15.21
C LEU A 174 12.14 -2.64 16.02
N LYS A 175 12.37 -3.13 17.24
CA LYS A 175 13.50 -2.72 18.09
C LYS A 175 14.83 -3.30 17.61
N SER A 176 14.84 -4.56 17.18
CA SER A 176 16.05 -5.22 16.66
C SER A 176 16.21 -5.12 15.15
N PHE A 177 15.21 -4.58 14.45
CA PHE A 177 15.20 -4.51 13.00
C PHE A 177 16.29 -3.57 12.48
N ASP A 178 17.14 -4.15 11.65
CA ASP A 178 18.19 -3.47 10.90
C ASP A 178 17.92 -3.63 9.41
N PHE A 179 17.86 -2.50 8.70
CA PHE A 179 17.64 -2.45 7.26
C PHE A 179 18.83 -3.00 6.47
N ASP A 180 20.02 -3.04 7.06
CA ASP A 180 21.23 -3.52 6.39
C ASP A 180 21.40 -5.04 6.52
N SER A 181 20.59 -5.69 7.37
CA SER A 181 20.58 -7.15 7.53
C SER A 181 19.85 -7.84 6.37
N LEU A 182 20.39 -8.99 5.95
CA LEU A 182 19.79 -9.87 4.94
C LEU A 182 18.72 -10.81 5.52
N ASP A 183 18.40 -10.70 6.80
CA ASP A 183 17.49 -11.64 7.47
C ASP A 183 16.03 -11.48 7.00
N TYR A 184 15.63 -10.29 6.53
CA TYR A 184 14.23 -9.98 6.18
C TYR A 184 14.05 -9.18 4.87
N PRO A 185 14.55 -9.68 3.72
CA PRO A 185 14.52 -8.95 2.45
C PRO A 185 13.11 -8.66 1.94
N MET A 186 12.14 -9.51 2.28
CA MET A 186 10.75 -9.41 1.80
C MET A 186 9.86 -8.52 2.67
N ALA A 187 10.36 -8.06 3.83
CA ALA A 187 9.61 -7.19 4.76
C ALA A 187 9.84 -5.70 4.49
N VAL A 188 10.63 -5.36 3.46
CA VAL A 188 11.04 -4.00 3.13
C VAL A 188 10.53 -3.63 1.74
N SER A 189 9.69 -2.59 1.68
CA SER A 189 9.31 -1.94 0.43
C SER A 189 10.30 -0.84 0.11
N VAL A 190 10.88 -0.85 -1.09
CA VAL A 190 11.88 0.13 -1.51
C VAL A 190 11.28 1.07 -2.56
N PHE A 191 11.37 2.35 -2.29
CA PHE A 191 11.06 3.43 -3.22
C PHE A 191 12.35 4.10 -3.64
N ARG A 192 12.48 4.39 -4.93
CA ARG A 192 13.64 5.08 -5.50
C ARG A 192 13.15 6.30 -6.24
N ALA A 193 13.78 7.44 -5.98
CA ALA A 193 13.49 8.69 -6.67
C ALA A 193 14.81 9.37 -7.06
N VAL A 194 14.82 10.06 -8.20
CA VAL A 194 15.93 10.94 -8.58
C VAL A 194 15.50 12.36 -8.25
N LEU A 195 16.18 12.95 -7.28
CA LEU A 195 16.03 14.37 -6.95
C LEU A 195 16.81 15.16 -8.01
N VAL A 196 16.22 16.23 -8.53
CA VAL A 196 16.87 17.09 -9.54
C VAL A 196 16.90 18.52 -9.02
N LYS A 197 18.04 19.21 -9.18
CA LYS A 197 18.18 20.63 -8.87
C LYS A 197 17.32 21.45 -9.84
N MET A 198 16.25 22.06 -9.35
CA MET A 198 15.39 22.95 -10.14
C MET A 198 16.07 24.32 -10.31
N GLY A 199 16.20 24.82 -11.54
CA GLY A 199 16.68 26.18 -11.81
C GLY A 199 17.82 26.36 -12.83
N GLN A 200 18.21 25.33 -13.59
CA GLN A 200 19.17 25.48 -14.71
C GLN A 200 18.70 24.74 -15.98
N LEU A 201 17.51 25.06 -16.46
CA LEU A 201 17.16 24.81 -17.87
C LEU A 201 17.25 26.13 -18.61
N GLU A 202 18.22 26.21 -19.52
CA GLU A 202 18.43 27.21 -20.58
C GLU A 202 18.91 28.61 -20.16
N GLU A 203 20.21 28.86 -20.41
CA GLU A 203 20.66 30.04 -21.16
C GLU A 203 21.49 29.56 -22.36
#